data_AF-A0A228IN73-F1
#
_entry.id   AF-A0A228IN73-F1
#
_cell.length_a   1.000
_cell.length_b   1.000
_cell.length_c   1.000
_cell.angle_alpha   90.00
_cell.angle_beta   90.00
_cell.angle_gamma   90.00
#
_symmetry.space_group_name_H-M   'P 1'
#
loop_
_entity.id
_entity.type
_entity.pdbx_description
1 polymer ?
#
loop_
_entity_poly.entity_id
_entity_poly.type
_entity_poly.pdbx_seq_one_letter_code
_entity_poly.pdbx_strand_id
1 'polypeptide(L)'
;MSGETDMSWAGLASRVIRVALARQGCSYGELIEALAAIDVHEDERPLIARVARGSVKFTLLLQIIHVTGAHLPALWAEALASQGTWEARAQAVLSAELAQQPWVTPNELLHRLAGVGVSTTVKTMISHLSSGDFSLAFFLQCMAVLRSQSMDAYVDSRALVSAAMQGVPPTTE
;
A
#
# COMPACT_ATOMS: atom_id res chain seq x y z
N MET A 1 -15.62 6.31 25.70
CA MET A 1 -15.58 7.12 24.47
C MET A 1 -14.16 7.03 23.94
N SER A 2 -13.89 6.11 23.02
CA SER A 2 -12.54 5.90 22.47
C SER A 2 -12.68 5.74 20.96
N GLY A 3 -13.17 6.81 20.33
CA GLY A 3 -13.25 6.97 18.88
C GLY A 3 -12.29 8.07 18.41
N GLU A 4 -11.18 8.23 19.13
CA GLU A 4 -10.18 9.25 18.86
C GLU A 4 -9.16 8.66 17.88
N THR A 5 -9.50 8.77 16.60
CA THR A 5 -8.56 8.97 15.50
C THR A 5 -7.32 8.09 15.53
N ASP A 6 -7.53 6.80 15.29
CA ASP A 6 -6.49 5.85 14.92
C ASP A 6 -5.99 6.21 13.50
N MET A 7 -5.23 7.32 13.40
CA MET A 7 -4.48 7.76 12.22
C MET A 7 -3.26 6.85 11.99
N SER A 8 -3.39 5.56 12.30
CA SER A 8 -2.38 4.55 12.03
C SER A 8 -2.32 4.21 10.55
N TRP A 9 -1.16 3.73 10.10
CA TRP A 9 -0.94 3.25 8.73
C TRP A 9 -1.97 2.19 8.29
N ALA A 10 -2.50 1.41 9.24
CA ALA A 10 -3.59 0.48 9.01
C ALA A 10 -4.91 1.19 8.67
N GLY A 11 -5.26 2.26 9.38
CA GLY A 11 -6.42 3.10 9.06
C GLY A 11 -6.34 3.71 7.66
N LEU A 12 -5.14 4.16 7.24
CA LEU A 12 -4.90 4.63 5.87
C LEU A 12 -5.06 3.51 4.83
N ALA A 13 -4.49 2.33 5.09
CA ALA A 13 -4.63 1.17 4.20
C ALA A 13 -6.12 0.77 4.03
N SER A 14 -6.90 0.77 5.12
CA SER A 14 -8.35 0.54 5.06
C SER A 14 -9.05 1.56 4.15
N ARG A 15 -8.73 2.84 4.34
CA ARG A 15 -9.32 3.94 3.58
C ARG A 15 -9.00 3.84 2.09
N VAL A 16 -7.75 3.54 1.74
CA VAL A 16 -7.31 3.38 0.34
C VAL A 16 -8.15 2.32 -0.38
N ILE A 17 -8.35 1.15 0.24
CA ILE A 17 -9.18 0.09 -0.35
C ILE A 17 -10.63 0.56 -0.52
N ARG A 18 -11.21 1.19 0.51
CA ARG A 18 -12.59 1.70 0.45
C ARG A 18 -12.75 2.76 -0.64
N VAL A 19 -11.78 3.66 -0.81
CA VAL A 19 -11.78 4.67 -1.86
C VAL A 19 -11.68 4.03 -3.24
N ALA A 20 -10.80 3.03 -3.41
CA ALA A 20 -10.69 2.31 -4.68
C ALA A 20 -12.02 1.68 -5.11
N LEU A 21 -12.71 1.02 -4.18
CA LEU A 21 -14.02 0.40 -4.43
C LEU A 21 -15.13 1.44 -4.66
N ALA A 22 -15.24 2.44 -3.77
CA ALA A 22 -16.28 3.46 -3.84
C ALA A 22 -16.21 4.29 -5.12
N ARG A 23 -15.00 4.57 -5.64
CA ARG A 23 -14.83 5.33 -6.89
C ARG A 23 -15.38 4.59 -8.11
N GLN A 24 -15.39 3.27 -8.09
CA GLN A 24 -15.94 2.44 -9.16
C GLN A 24 -17.35 1.92 -8.86
N GLY A 25 -17.95 2.33 -7.73
CA GLY A 25 -19.25 1.82 -7.30
C GLY A 25 -19.27 0.32 -7.02
N CYS A 26 -18.11 -0.30 -6.77
CA CYS A 26 -17.96 -1.74 -6.63
C CYS A 26 -18.23 -2.17 -5.17
N SER A 27 -19.15 -3.11 -4.98
CA SER A 27 -19.42 -3.77 -3.70
C SER A 27 -18.38 -4.87 -3.40
N TYR A 28 -18.34 -5.34 -2.14
CA TYR A 28 -17.44 -6.45 -1.79
C TYR A 28 -17.83 -7.75 -2.49
N GLY A 29 -19.13 -8.03 -2.67
CA GLY A 29 -19.59 -9.19 -3.44
C GLY A 29 -19.13 -9.16 -4.90
N GLU A 30 -19.34 -8.03 -5.58
CA GLU A 30 -18.85 -7.84 -6.97
C GLU A 30 -17.32 -7.94 -7.05
N LEU A 31 -16.60 -7.43 -6.05
CA LEU A 31 -15.16 -7.59 -5.97
C LEU A 31 -14.75 -9.06 -5.88
N ILE A 32 -15.42 -9.88 -5.05
CA ILE A 32 -15.12 -11.32 -4.95
C ILE A 32 -15.29 -12.00 -6.31
N GLU A 33 -16.38 -11.73 -7.01
CA GLU A 33 -16.63 -12.29 -8.34
C GLU A 33 -15.55 -11.85 -9.34
N ALA A 34 -15.18 -10.56 -9.32
CA ALA A 34 -14.16 -10.01 -10.20
C ALA A 34 -12.74 -10.54 -9.90
N LEU A 35 -12.42 -10.78 -8.62
CA LEU A 35 -11.18 -11.43 -8.20
C LEU A 35 -11.13 -12.89 -8.64
N ALA A 36 -12.23 -13.62 -8.54
CA ALA A 36 -12.30 -15.01 -9.02
C ALA A 36 -12.01 -15.12 -10.52
N ALA A 37 -12.39 -14.12 -11.32
CA ALA A 37 -12.09 -14.07 -12.76
C ALA A 37 -10.59 -14.00 -13.09
N ILE A 38 -9.75 -13.59 -12.13
CA ILE A 38 -8.28 -13.57 -12.23
C ILE A 38 -7.62 -14.64 -11.36
N ASP A 39 -8.36 -15.70 -11.02
CA ASP A 39 -7.94 -16.84 -10.18
C ASP A 39 -7.60 -16.48 -8.72
N VAL A 40 -8.04 -15.30 -8.26
CA VAL A 40 -7.86 -14.85 -6.87
C VAL A 40 -9.13 -15.16 -6.10
N HIS A 41 -9.08 -16.24 -5.31
CA HIS A 41 -10.21 -16.69 -4.51
C HIS A 41 -10.17 -16.04 -3.13
N GLU A 42 -11.17 -15.21 -2.84
CA GLU A 42 -11.31 -14.53 -1.57
C GLU A 42 -12.73 -14.72 -1.03
N ASP A 43 -12.85 -14.79 0.29
CA ASP A 43 -14.15 -14.84 0.97
C ASP A 43 -14.56 -13.42 1.38
N GLU A 44 -15.84 -13.08 1.14
CA GLU A 44 -16.35 -11.73 1.38
C GLU A 44 -16.19 -11.29 2.85
N ARG A 45 -16.65 -12.11 3.82
CA ARG A 45 -16.62 -11.73 5.25
C ARG A 45 -15.19 -11.59 5.79
N PRO A 46 -14.26 -12.55 5.55
CA PRO A 46 -12.85 -12.39 5.93
C PRO A 46 -12.17 -11.21 5.25
N LEU A 47 -12.50 -10.92 3.99
CA LEU A 47 -11.99 -9.75 3.27
C LEU A 47 -12.43 -8.44 3.93
N ILE A 48 -13.73 -8.28 4.18
CA ILE A 48 -14.28 -7.11 4.88
C ILE A 48 -13.59 -6.92 6.23
N ALA A 49 -13.39 -8.00 6.99
CA ALA A 49 -12.75 -7.94 8.29
C ALA A 49 -11.26 -7.53 8.20
N ARG A 50 -10.51 -8.02 7.21
CA ARG A 50 -9.12 -7.59 6.96
C ARG A 50 -9.04 -6.14 6.53
N VAL A 51 -9.91 -5.70 5.64
CA VAL A 51 -10.00 -4.31 5.19
C VAL A 51 -10.35 -3.39 6.35
N ALA A 52 -11.31 -3.77 7.20
CA ALA A 52 -11.70 -2.99 8.37
C ALA A 52 -10.53 -2.79 9.36
N ARG A 53 -9.67 -3.81 9.51
CA ARG A 53 -8.46 -3.73 10.35
C ARG A 53 -7.25 -3.09 9.66
N GLY A 54 -7.31 -2.82 8.35
CA GLY A 54 -6.17 -2.32 7.58
C GLY A 54 -5.04 -3.34 7.36
N SER A 55 -5.26 -4.61 7.71
CA SER A 55 -4.29 -5.70 7.56
C SER A 55 -4.41 -6.34 6.18
N VAL A 56 -4.24 -5.51 5.14
CA VAL A 56 -4.35 -5.91 3.73
C VAL A 56 -2.99 -5.88 3.05
N LYS A 57 -2.78 -6.81 2.12
CA LYS A 57 -1.58 -6.85 1.28
C LYS A 57 -1.64 -5.79 0.19
N PHE A 58 -0.49 -5.32 -0.26
CA PHE A 58 -0.43 -4.40 -1.40
C PHE A 58 -0.91 -5.08 -2.70
N THR A 59 -0.63 -6.37 -2.87
CA THR A 59 -1.11 -7.17 -4.00
C THR A 59 -2.63 -7.10 -4.18
N LEU A 60 -3.39 -7.09 -3.07
CA LEU A 60 -4.84 -6.94 -3.10
C LEU A 60 -5.28 -5.58 -3.67
N LEU A 61 -4.56 -4.49 -3.37
CA LEU A 61 -4.85 -3.19 -4.00
C LEU A 61 -4.63 -3.25 -5.51
N LEU A 62 -3.53 -3.86 -5.96
CA LEU A 62 -3.24 -4.00 -7.40
C LEU A 62 -4.31 -4.83 -8.11
N GLN A 63 -4.74 -5.93 -7.48
CA GLN A 63 -5.82 -6.77 -7.96
C GLN A 63 -7.13 -5.98 -8.07
N ILE A 64 -7.50 -5.22 -7.02
CA ILE A 64 -8.67 -4.35 -7.04
C ILE A 64 -8.57 -3.35 -8.19
N ILE A 65 -7.45 -2.63 -8.34
CA ILE A 65 -7.28 -1.65 -9.42
C ILE A 65 -7.44 -2.32 -10.78
N HIS A 66 -6.86 -3.51 -10.97
CA HIS A 66 -6.94 -4.26 -12.20
C HIS A 66 -8.36 -4.71 -12.55
N VAL A 67 -9.08 -5.32 -11.59
CA VAL A 67 -10.41 -5.92 -11.86
C VAL A 67 -11.54 -4.89 -11.86
N THR A 68 -11.38 -3.79 -11.12
CA THR A 68 -12.38 -2.70 -11.10
C THR A 68 -12.15 -1.65 -12.16
N GLY A 69 -11.00 -1.67 -12.85
CA GLY A 69 -10.61 -0.62 -13.79
C GLY A 69 -10.38 0.73 -13.10
N ALA A 70 -10.06 0.74 -11.80
CA ALA A 70 -9.76 1.97 -11.07
C ALA A 70 -8.53 2.67 -11.67
N HIS A 71 -8.38 3.96 -11.32
CA HIS A 71 -7.33 4.80 -11.89
C HIS A 71 -5.93 4.26 -11.60
N LEU A 72 -5.29 3.68 -12.62
CA LEU A 72 -3.94 3.16 -12.53
C LEU A 72 -2.93 4.31 -12.69
N PRO A 73 -2.05 4.57 -11.72
CA PRO A 73 -0.95 5.51 -11.90
C PRO A 73 -0.08 5.10 -13.10
N ALA A 74 0.28 6.07 -13.95
CA ALA A 74 1.03 5.79 -15.19
C ALA A 74 2.35 5.05 -14.91
N LEU A 75 3.00 5.35 -13.79
CA LEU A 75 4.24 4.70 -13.36
C LEU A 75 4.08 3.18 -13.13
N TRP A 76 2.86 2.73 -12.80
CA TRP A 76 2.57 1.34 -12.49
C TRP A 76 2.10 0.54 -13.70
N ALA A 77 1.84 1.20 -14.84
CA ALA A 77 1.23 0.59 -16.01
C ALA A 77 2.05 -0.60 -16.54
N GLU A 78 3.36 -0.41 -16.71
CA GLU A 78 4.26 -1.47 -17.17
C GLU A 78 4.35 -2.63 -16.16
N ALA A 79 4.43 -2.30 -14.86
CA ALA A 79 4.51 -3.29 -13.79
C ALA A 79 3.24 -4.15 -13.71
N LEU A 80 2.04 -3.56 -13.88
CA LEU A 80 0.78 -4.30 -13.87
C LEU A 80 0.53 -5.08 -15.16
N ALA A 81 1.05 -4.60 -16.30
CA ALA A 81 0.98 -5.31 -17.57
C ALA A 81 1.95 -6.51 -17.63
N SER A 82 2.92 -6.58 -16.71
CA SER A 82 3.89 -7.67 -16.67
C SER A 82 3.23 -9.04 -16.44
N GLN A 83 3.79 -10.06 -17.09
CA GLN A 83 3.41 -11.45 -16.91
C GLN A 83 4.04 -12.00 -15.61
N GLY A 84 3.31 -12.83 -14.88
CA GLY A 84 3.79 -13.44 -13.64
C GLY A 84 2.81 -13.32 -12.49
N THR A 85 3.31 -13.52 -11.27
CA THR A 85 2.50 -13.47 -10.05
C THR A 85 2.21 -12.04 -9.61
N TRP A 86 1.19 -11.86 -8.76
CA TRP A 86 0.86 -10.55 -8.19
C TRP A 86 1.98 -9.98 -7.32
N GLU A 87 2.74 -10.84 -6.66
CA GLU A 87 3.92 -10.46 -5.89
C GLU A 87 5.03 -9.89 -6.79
N ALA A 88 5.28 -10.51 -7.95
CA ALA A 88 6.24 -9.99 -8.92
C ALA A 88 5.80 -8.60 -9.45
N ARG A 89 4.49 -8.42 -9.70
CA ARG A 89 3.92 -7.11 -10.07
C ARG A 89 4.08 -6.08 -8.95
N ALA A 90 3.84 -6.46 -7.70
CA ALA A 90 4.03 -5.59 -6.53
C ALA A 90 5.48 -5.15 -6.37
N GLN A 91 6.43 -6.08 -6.54
CA GLN A 91 7.85 -5.77 -6.56
C GLN A 91 8.21 -4.81 -7.70
N ALA A 92 7.69 -5.05 -8.91
CA ALA A 92 7.94 -4.19 -10.07
C ALA A 92 7.38 -2.76 -9.85
N VAL A 93 6.19 -2.62 -9.27
CA VAL A 93 5.62 -1.31 -8.90
C VAL A 93 6.53 -0.58 -7.92
N LEU A 94 6.94 -1.24 -6.83
CA LEU A 94 7.82 -0.60 -5.86
C LEU A 94 9.19 -0.25 -6.45
N SER A 95 9.71 -1.09 -7.34
CA SER A 95 10.97 -0.84 -8.04
C SER A 95 10.85 0.39 -8.95
N ALA A 96 9.71 0.56 -9.64
CA ALA A 96 9.44 1.74 -10.46
C ALA A 96 9.34 3.02 -9.63
N GLU A 97 8.72 2.95 -8.44
CA GLU A 97 8.67 4.05 -7.47
C GLU A 97 10.07 4.45 -6.97
N LEU A 98 10.91 3.47 -6.62
CA LEU A 98 12.29 3.71 -6.21
C LEU A 98 13.13 4.26 -7.37
N ALA A 99 12.87 3.84 -8.61
CA ALA A 99 13.56 4.34 -9.79
C ALA A 99 13.29 5.83 -10.07
N GLN A 100 12.20 6.40 -9.56
CA GLN A 100 11.98 7.86 -9.59
C GLN A 100 12.95 8.64 -8.71
N GLN A 101 13.61 7.97 -7.75
CA GLN A 101 14.58 8.56 -6.83
C GLN A 101 15.87 7.74 -6.78
N PRO A 102 16.68 7.74 -7.86
CA PRO A 102 17.86 6.88 -7.97
C PRO A 102 18.93 7.15 -6.89
N TRP A 103 18.87 8.28 -6.18
CA TRP A 103 19.75 8.59 -5.05
C TRP A 103 19.34 7.91 -3.73
N VAL A 104 18.13 7.34 -3.64
CA VAL A 104 17.66 6.65 -2.44
C VAL A 104 18.22 5.23 -2.42
N THR A 105 19.28 5.05 -1.63
CA THR A 105 19.84 3.72 -1.36
C THR A 105 18.95 2.93 -0.39
N PRO A 106 19.08 1.59 -0.30
CA PRO A 106 18.35 0.82 0.71
C PRO A 106 18.59 1.30 2.15
N ASN A 107 19.80 1.76 2.47
CA ASN A 107 20.10 2.31 3.80
C ASN A 107 19.38 3.66 4.02
N GLU A 108 19.32 4.51 3.00
CA GLU A 108 18.59 5.78 3.06
C GLU A 108 17.08 5.55 3.20
N LEU A 109 16.51 4.59 2.44
CA LEU A 109 15.12 4.20 2.59
C LEU A 109 14.83 3.73 4.01
N LEU A 110 15.69 2.87 4.58
CA LEU A 110 15.53 2.42 5.96
C LEU A 110 15.60 3.59 6.95
N HIS A 111 16.55 4.50 6.78
CA HIS A 111 16.69 5.67 7.63
C HIS A 111 15.42 6.54 7.61
N ARG A 112 14.85 6.78 6.43
CA ARG A 112 13.59 7.53 6.30
C ARG A 112 12.40 6.78 6.89
N LEU A 113 12.34 5.46 6.72
CA LEU A 113 11.29 4.62 7.30
C LEU A 113 11.34 4.63 8.84
N ALA A 114 12.54 4.65 9.43
CA ALA A 114 12.72 4.84 10.86
C ALA A 114 12.15 6.20 11.32
N GLY A 115 12.32 7.24 10.49
CA GLY A 115 11.73 8.56 10.68
C GLY A 115 10.19 8.60 10.66
N VAL A 116 9.50 7.52 10.26
CA VAL A 116 8.03 7.40 10.32
C VAL A 116 7.56 6.29 11.26
N GLY A 117 8.44 5.86 12.17
CA GLY A 117 8.14 4.88 13.23
C GLY A 117 8.34 3.43 12.83
N VAL A 118 8.91 3.14 11.67
CA VAL A 118 9.15 1.76 11.23
C VAL A 118 10.49 1.27 11.77
N SER A 119 10.42 0.40 12.77
CA SER A 119 11.61 -0.28 13.30
C SER A 119 11.81 -1.62 12.59
N THR A 120 12.71 -1.66 11.60
CA THR A 120 13.08 -2.91 10.90
C THR A 120 14.57 -2.92 10.56
N THR A 121 15.08 -4.04 10.04
CA THR A 121 16.47 -4.15 9.56
C THR A 121 16.51 -4.04 8.04
N VAL A 122 17.66 -3.61 7.49
CA VAL A 122 17.88 -3.56 6.03
C VAL A 122 17.60 -4.93 5.40
N LYS A 123 18.08 -6.01 6.03
CA LYS A 123 17.91 -7.39 5.55
C LYS A 123 16.43 -7.78 5.49
N THR A 124 15.67 -7.51 6.55
CA THR A 124 14.23 -7.79 6.59
C THR A 124 13.52 -6.96 5.53
N MET A 125 13.78 -5.65 5.48
CA MET A 125 13.17 -4.77 4.49
C MET A 125 13.42 -5.28 3.07
N ILE A 126 14.68 -5.51 2.69
CA ILE A 126 15.02 -6.05 1.36
C ILE A 126 14.32 -7.38 1.11
N SER A 127 14.27 -8.28 2.09
CA SER A 127 13.56 -9.56 1.94
C SER A 127 12.08 -9.36 1.63
N HIS A 128 11.40 -8.41 2.28
CA HIS A 128 10.01 -8.08 1.98
C HIS A 128 9.85 -7.41 0.61
N LEU A 129 10.78 -6.53 0.23
CA LEU A 129 10.75 -5.90 -1.10
C LEU A 129 10.95 -6.93 -2.21
N SER A 130 11.90 -7.84 -2.03
CA SER A 130 12.24 -8.89 -2.99
C SER A 130 11.17 -9.98 -3.08
N SER A 131 10.43 -10.25 -1.99
CA SER A 131 9.34 -11.24 -2.05
C SER A 131 8.09 -10.69 -2.71
N GLY A 132 7.91 -9.36 -2.77
CA GLY A 132 6.65 -8.74 -3.22
C GLY A 132 5.48 -8.95 -2.26
N ASP A 133 5.70 -9.63 -1.12
CA ASP A 133 4.68 -9.94 -0.12
C ASP A 133 4.80 -8.99 1.08
N PHE A 134 4.31 -7.76 0.87
CA PHE A 134 4.28 -6.73 1.89
C PHE A 134 2.88 -6.13 2.07
N SER A 135 2.65 -5.56 3.24
CA SER A 135 1.37 -4.93 3.59
C SER A 135 1.19 -3.62 2.82
N LEU A 136 -0.06 -3.26 2.54
CA LEU A 136 -0.40 -1.95 1.99
C LEU A 136 0.05 -0.82 2.93
N ALA A 137 -0.05 -1.02 4.25
CA ALA A 137 0.46 -0.08 5.24
C ALA A 137 1.96 0.21 5.03
N PHE A 138 2.77 -0.83 4.82
CA PHE A 138 4.19 -0.68 4.53
C PHE A 138 4.43 0.03 3.19
N PHE A 139 3.64 -0.28 2.16
CA PHE A 139 3.71 0.46 0.90
C PHE A 139 3.40 1.95 1.08
N LEU A 140 2.38 2.31 1.86
CA LEU A 140 2.04 3.71 2.16
C LEU A 140 3.16 4.42 2.94
N GLN A 141 3.84 3.73 3.84
CA GLN A 141 5.05 4.24 4.51
C GLN A 141 6.12 4.57 3.48
N CYS A 142 6.40 3.66 2.54
CA CYS A 142 7.30 3.91 1.41
C CYS A 142 6.87 5.13 0.58
N MET A 143 5.59 5.25 0.23
CA MET A 143 5.08 6.39 -0.55
C MET A 143 5.24 7.71 0.20
N ALA A 144 5.04 7.71 1.52
CA ALA A 144 5.22 8.90 2.35
C ALA A 144 6.69 9.37 2.41
N VAL A 145 7.64 8.44 2.60
CA VAL A 145 9.08 8.76 2.67
C VAL A 145 9.70 9.09 1.32
N LEU A 146 9.16 8.50 0.24
CA LEU A 146 9.51 8.83 -1.13
C LEU A 146 8.76 10.08 -1.62
N ARG A 147 7.74 10.56 -0.90
CA ARG A 147 6.86 11.65 -1.33
C ARG A 147 6.29 11.44 -2.74
N SER A 148 5.94 10.19 -3.04
CA SER A 148 5.38 9.82 -4.35
C SER A 148 3.94 10.31 -4.46
N GLN A 149 3.57 10.77 -5.66
CA GLN A 149 2.22 11.25 -5.99
C GLN A 149 1.35 10.16 -6.63
N SER A 150 1.90 8.95 -6.87
CA SER A 150 1.14 7.85 -7.47
C SER A 150 -0.11 7.46 -6.68
N MET A 151 -0.14 7.79 -5.38
CA MET A 151 -1.26 7.48 -4.49
C MET A 151 -2.32 8.58 -4.35
N ASP A 152 -2.15 9.75 -5.00
CA ASP A 152 -3.03 10.91 -4.80
C ASP A 152 -4.50 10.64 -5.17
N ALA A 153 -4.75 9.67 -6.06
CA ALA A 153 -6.11 9.24 -6.41
C ALA A 153 -6.81 8.45 -5.28
N TYR A 154 -6.07 7.93 -4.31
CA TYR A 154 -6.55 7.00 -3.29
C TYR A 154 -6.37 7.51 -1.85
N VAL A 155 -5.37 8.34 -1.61
CA VAL A 155 -5.08 8.93 -0.29
C VAL A 155 -4.47 10.32 -0.47
N ASP A 156 -4.93 11.26 0.36
CA ASP A 156 -4.38 12.62 0.39
C ASP A 156 -2.95 12.59 0.96
N SER A 157 -2.01 13.25 0.26
CA SER A 157 -0.65 13.51 0.73
C SER A 157 -0.59 14.04 2.18
N ARG A 158 -1.55 14.89 2.59
CA ARG A 158 -1.65 15.40 3.96
C ARG A 158 -1.92 14.30 4.98
N ALA A 159 -2.72 13.30 4.61
CA ALA A 159 -3.01 12.16 5.47
C ALA A 159 -1.78 11.25 5.63
N LEU A 160 -0.99 11.07 4.55
CA LEU A 160 0.29 10.36 4.61
C LEU A 160 1.29 11.06 5.53
N VAL A 161 1.43 12.39 5.39
CA VAL A 161 2.33 13.19 6.25
C VAL A 161 1.87 13.15 7.70
N SER A 162 0.56 13.27 7.96
CA SER A 162 0.03 13.21 9.33
C SER A 162 0.32 11.86 10.01
N ALA A 163 0.15 10.74 9.30
CA ALA A 163 0.48 9.42 9.83
C ALA A 163 1.99 9.25 10.06
N ALA A 164 2.83 9.79 9.17
CA ALA A 164 4.28 9.81 9.33
C ALA A 164 4.71 10.56 10.61
N MET A 165 4.14 11.74 10.87
CA MET A 165 4.46 12.55 12.05
C MET A 165 4.04 11.87 13.36
N GLN A 166 2.98 11.07 13.37
CA GLN A 166 2.54 10.33 14.56
C GLN A 166 3.40 9.09 14.85
N GLY A 167 4.11 8.57 13.85
CA GLY A 167 5.04 7.45 14.02
C GLY A 167 6.40 7.85 14.60
N VAL A 168 6.73 9.15 14.61
CA VAL A 168 8.00 9.65 15.17
C VAL A 168 7.98 9.43 16.70
N PRO A 169 8.91 8.65 17.28
CA PRO A 169 9.01 8.55 18.73
C PRO A 169 9.34 9.95 19.30
N PRO A 170 8.76 10.34 20.45
CA PRO A 170 9.07 11.62 21.06
C PRO A 170 10.57 11.69 21.28
N THR A 171 11.21 12.71 20.71
CA THR A 171 12.62 13.00 20.93
C THR A 171 12.74 13.42 22.38
N THR A 172 13.07 12.49 23.28
CA THR A 172 13.57 12.85 24.61
C THR A 172 14.93 13.49 24.43
N GLU A 173 14.95 14.83 24.41
CA GLU A 173 16.13 15.63 24.77
C GLU A 173 16.54 15.37 26.22
#